data_AF-A0A9D7JTR2-F1
#
_entry.id   AF-A0A9D7JTR2-F1
#
_cell.length_a   1.000
_cell.length_b   1.000
_cell.length_c   1.000
_cell.angle_alpha   90.00
_cell.angle_beta   90.00
_cell.angle_gamma   90.00
#
_symmetry.space_group_name_H-M   'P 1'
#
loop_
_entity.id
_entity.type
_entity.pdbx_description
1 polymer ?
#
loop_
_entity_poly.entity_id
_entity_poly.type
_entity_poly.pdbx_seq_one_letter_code
_entity_poly.pdbx_strand_id
1 'polypeptide(L)'
;MFIPTLIFAQQEEHQGVFNAYLTTQAGIFIRDSSIGASGTPQYDHQLFGGETWLDARYSNWGFDFGIRMDFYQNSNLINPQASFNQQGIGRWFIKKSFSKLGFEAGFIYDQIGSGILYRAYEQRNLGLDNALYGLKLNYDISPDWRLKAFSGKQKNNLKPTNH
;
A
#
# COMPACT_ATOMS: atom_id res chain seq x y z
N MET A 1 20.66 -22.99 -11.63
CA MET A 1 21.58 -21.99 -11.09
C MET A 1 21.07 -21.62 -9.69
N PHE A 2 21.74 -22.08 -8.64
CA PHE A 2 21.37 -21.77 -7.25
C PHE A 2 22.15 -20.51 -6.83
N ILE A 3 21.45 -19.47 -6.37
CA ILE A 3 22.09 -18.28 -5.79
C ILE A 3 22.01 -18.45 -4.27
N PRO A 4 23.13 -18.61 -3.56
CA PRO A 4 23.12 -18.59 -2.10
C PRO A 4 22.91 -17.15 -1.63
N THR A 5 21.88 -16.92 -0.82
CA THR A 5 21.70 -15.67 -0.09
C THR A 5 22.45 -15.77 1.23
N LEU A 6 23.46 -14.92 1.43
CA LEU A 6 24.13 -14.77 2.72
C LEU A 6 23.33 -13.79 3.58
N ILE A 7 22.81 -14.28 4.71
CA ILE A 7 22.22 -13.45 5.76
C ILE A 7 23.26 -13.32 6.87
N PHE A 8 23.74 -12.11 7.12
CA PHE A 8 24.50 -11.79 8.32
C PHE A 8 23.49 -11.37 9.40
N ALA A 9 23.44 -12.12 10.50
CA ALA A 9 22.74 -11.70 11.71
C ALA A 9 23.79 -11.18 12.71
N GLN A 10 23.88 -9.86 12.88
CA GLN A 10 24.58 -9.26 14.01
C GLN A 10 23.52 -8.90 15.06
N GLN A 11 23.63 -9.51 16.24
CA GLN A 11 22.77 -9.21 17.37
C GLN A 11 23.44 -8.07 18.17
N GLU A 12 22.96 -6.84 17.95
CA GLU A 12 23.23 -5.69 18.82
C GLU A 12 21.94 -5.18 19.46
N GLU A 13 22.00 -4.98 20.78
CA GLU A 13 20.94 -4.42 21.61
C GLU A 13 20.69 -2.95 21.23
N HIS A 14 19.44 -2.62 20.87
CA HIS A 14 18.90 -1.26 20.72
C HIS A 14 19.38 -0.36 19.56
N GLN A 15 19.61 -0.89 18.36
CA GLN A 15 19.59 -0.05 17.15
C GLN A 15 18.28 -0.26 16.38
N GLY A 16 17.59 0.84 16.08
CA GLY A 16 16.36 0.80 15.29
C GLY A 16 16.62 0.29 13.87
N VAL A 17 15.67 -0.46 13.33
CA VAL A 17 15.78 -1.06 11.99
C VAL A 17 15.05 -0.19 10.99
N PHE A 18 15.74 0.22 9.92
CA PHE A 18 15.15 0.94 8.79
C PHE A 18 15.13 0.06 7.56
N ASN A 19 13.98 -0.01 6.87
CA ASN A 19 13.80 -0.72 5.61
C ASN A 19 13.12 0.20 4.61
N ALA A 20 13.60 0.21 3.36
CA ALA A 20 12.94 0.92 2.27
C ALA A 20 12.91 0.07 1.00
N TYR A 21 11.80 0.15 0.27
CA TYR A 21 11.59 -0.57 -0.98
C TYR A 21 11.04 0.40 -2.02
N LEU A 22 11.71 0.46 -3.18
CA LEU A 22 11.24 1.21 -4.34
C LEU A 22 10.73 0.21 -5.37
N THR A 23 9.49 0.39 -5.81
CA THR A 23 8.89 -0.40 -6.89
C THR A 23 8.48 0.53 -8.01
N THR A 24 8.93 0.25 -9.23
CA THR A 24 8.58 1.02 -10.43
C THR A 24 8.00 0.10 -11.48
N GLN A 25 6.88 0.51 -12.07
CA GLN A 25 6.24 -0.09 -13.23
C GLN A 25 6.19 0.97 -14.33
N ALA A 26 6.44 0.56 -15.56
CA ALA A 26 6.39 1.43 -16.72
C ALA A 26 5.89 0.65 -17.92
N GLY A 27 5.18 1.32 -18.82
CA GLY A 27 4.54 0.71 -19.97
C GLY A 27 4.56 1.62 -21.19
N ILE A 28 4.54 1.00 -22.37
CA ILE A 28 4.35 1.66 -23.65
C ILE A 28 3.01 1.20 -24.22
N PHE A 29 2.23 2.13 -24.72
CA PHE A 29 0.92 1.89 -25.29
C PHE A 29 1.01 1.90 -26.82
N ILE A 30 0.60 0.80 -27.44
CA ILE A 30 0.54 0.66 -28.90
C ILE A 30 -0.91 0.49 -29.28
N ARG A 31 -1.41 1.36 -30.17
CA ARG A 31 -2.78 1.29 -30.64
C ARG A 31 -2.98 0.04 -31.49
N ASP A 32 -4.04 -0.70 -31.18
CA ASP A 32 -4.60 -1.74 -32.04
C ASP A 32 -5.95 -1.26 -32.58
N SER A 33 -6.03 -1.09 -33.90
CA SER A 33 -7.24 -0.60 -34.59
C SER A 33 -8.36 -1.63 -34.67
N SER A 34 -8.08 -2.91 -34.40
CA SER A 34 -9.08 -3.99 -34.45
C SER A 34 -9.97 -4.06 -33.21
N ILE A 35 -9.49 -3.55 -32.07
CA ILE A 35 -10.19 -3.58 -30.78
C ILE A 35 -10.79 -2.22 -30.37
N GLY A 36 -10.72 -1.21 -31.27
CA GLY A 36 -11.34 0.10 -31.03
C GLY A 36 -10.69 0.93 -29.93
N ALA A 37 -9.39 0.75 -29.67
CA ALA A 37 -8.62 1.53 -28.69
C ALA A 37 -8.27 2.96 -29.18
N SER A 38 -9.24 3.67 -29.74
CA SER A 38 -9.11 5.07 -30.19
C SER A 38 -9.88 6.01 -29.25
N GLY A 39 -9.40 7.25 -29.10
CA GLY A 39 -10.06 8.26 -28.26
C GLY A 39 -9.66 8.22 -26.78
N THR A 40 -8.56 7.53 -26.46
CA THR A 40 -7.97 7.48 -25.12
C THR A 40 -6.57 8.07 -25.16
N PRO A 41 -6.19 8.98 -24.23
CA PRO A 41 -4.90 9.66 -24.26
C PRO A 41 -3.70 8.72 -24.40
N GLN A 42 -3.71 7.57 -23.72
CA GLN A 42 -2.63 6.59 -23.70
C GLN A 42 -2.31 5.98 -25.06
N TYR A 43 -3.31 5.79 -25.93
CA TYR A 43 -3.11 5.21 -27.28
C TYR A 43 -3.11 6.27 -28.39
N ASP A 44 -3.28 7.55 -28.02
CA ASP A 44 -3.36 8.68 -28.96
C ASP A 44 -2.11 9.56 -28.91
N HIS A 45 -1.67 9.99 -27.73
CA HIS A 45 -0.56 10.95 -27.59
C HIS A 45 0.30 10.78 -26.32
N GLN A 46 -0.15 10.00 -25.33
CA GLN A 46 0.58 9.67 -24.10
C GLN A 46 1.03 8.20 -24.11
N LEU A 47 1.82 7.84 -25.14
CA LEU A 47 2.21 6.46 -25.44
C LEU A 47 3.15 5.81 -24.41
N PHE A 48 3.54 6.54 -23.36
CA PHE A 48 4.35 6.05 -22.26
C PHE A 48 3.75 6.50 -20.93
N GLY A 49 3.68 5.57 -19.98
CA GLY A 49 3.26 5.83 -18.61
C GLY A 49 3.99 4.95 -17.61
N GLY A 50 3.83 5.27 -16.34
CA GLY A 50 4.41 4.49 -15.25
C GLY A 50 3.95 4.92 -13.87
N GLU A 51 4.21 4.03 -12.92
CA GLU A 51 3.86 4.14 -11.53
C GLU A 51 5.06 3.77 -10.68
N THR A 52 5.34 4.57 -9.66
CA THR A 52 6.39 4.29 -8.68
C THR A 52 5.83 4.40 -7.28
N TRP A 53 6.23 3.46 -6.42
CA TRP A 53 5.93 3.46 -5.00
C TRP A 53 7.21 3.34 -4.20
N LEU A 54 7.38 4.23 -3.23
CA LEU A 54 8.45 4.16 -2.25
C LEU A 54 7.83 3.85 -0.88
N ASP A 55 8.08 2.64 -0.38
CA ASP A 55 7.68 2.20 0.95
C ASP A 55 8.88 2.31 1.89
N ALA A 56 8.76 3.08 2.96
CA ALA A 56 9.76 3.19 4.01
C ALA A 56 9.16 2.79 5.36
N ARG A 57 9.93 2.04 6.15
CA ARG A 57 9.54 1.55 7.47
C ARG A 57 10.69 1.71 8.45
N TYR A 58 10.35 2.10 9.67
CA TYR A 58 11.29 2.22 10.77
C TYR A 58 10.72 1.55 12.01
N SER A 59 11.50 0.67 12.63
CA SER A 59 11.10 -0.08 13.81
C SER A 59 12.08 0.18 14.94
N ASN A 60 11.61 0.74 16.05
CA ASN A 60 12.43 0.97 17.24
C ASN A 60 11.55 1.01 18.51
N TRP A 61 12.09 0.57 19.65
CA TRP A 61 11.40 0.59 20.96
C TRP A 61 10.00 -0.05 20.96
N GLY A 62 9.81 -1.08 20.14
CA GLY A 62 8.52 -1.76 19.95
C GLY A 62 7.48 -0.96 19.16
N PHE A 63 7.85 0.20 18.61
CA PHE A 63 7.06 0.93 17.63
C PHE A 63 7.49 0.57 16.22
N ASP A 64 6.50 0.41 15.33
CA ASP A 64 6.69 0.37 13.89
C ASP A 64 6.06 1.61 13.27
N PHE A 65 6.84 2.35 12.50
CA PHE A 65 6.41 3.47 11.69
C PHE A 65 6.53 3.08 10.23
N GLY A 66 5.56 3.48 9.42
CA GLY A 66 5.66 3.30 7.97
C GLY A 66 5.03 4.43 7.21
N ILE A 67 5.61 4.74 6.06
CA ILE A 67 5.10 5.70 5.09
C ILE A 67 5.28 5.14 3.68
N ARG A 68 4.33 5.44 2.80
CA ARG A 68 4.41 5.14 1.38
C ARG A 68 4.14 6.40 0.57
N MET A 69 5.01 6.69 -0.38
CA MET A 69 4.80 7.71 -1.39
C MET A 69 4.46 7.06 -2.72
N ASP A 70 3.45 7.60 -3.38
CA ASP A 70 2.95 7.14 -4.67
C ASP A 70 3.24 8.20 -5.72
N PHE A 71 3.71 7.79 -6.90
CA PHE A 71 3.95 8.63 -8.06
C PHE A 71 3.34 7.97 -9.30
N TYR A 72 2.46 8.69 -9.99
CA TYR A 72 1.77 8.25 -11.18
C TYR A 72 2.04 9.25 -12.30
N GLN A 73 2.50 8.75 -13.45
CA GLN A 73 2.75 9.54 -14.65
C GLN A 73 2.11 8.84 -15.85
N ASN A 74 1.15 9.50 -16.50
CA ASN A 74 0.31 8.96 -17.57
C ASN A 74 -0.22 7.55 -17.27
N SER A 75 -0.52 7.27 -16.01
CA SER A 75 -0.91 5.94 -15.55
C SER A 75 -2.33 5.62 -16.00
N ASN A 76 -2.56 4.42 -16.50
CA ASN A 76 -3.90 3.89 -16.77
C ASN A 76 -4.40 2.95 -15.66
N LEU A 77 -3.61 2.78 -14.59
CA LEU A 77 -3.85 1.80 -13.53
C LEU A 77 -5.12 2.10 -12.72
N ILE A 78 -5.41 3.38 -12.47
CA ILE A 78 -6.58 3.82 -11.70
C ILE A 78 -7.78 4.07 -12.62
N ASN A 79 -7.53 4.60 -13.82
CA ASN A 79 -8.55 4.81 -14.83
C ASN A 79 -8.05 4.29 -16.18
N PRO A 80 -8.56 3.16 -16.68
CA PRO A 80 -8.12 2.60 -17.96
C PRO A 80 -8.45 3.47 -19.18
N GLN A 81 -9.35 4.45 -19.04
CA GLN A 81 -9.86 5.28 -20.15
C GLN A 81 -9.25 6.69 -20.19
N ALA A 82 -8.49 7.08 -19.16
CA ALA A 82 -7.88 8.40 -19.07
C ALA A 82 -6.53 8.33 -18.37
N SER A 83 -5.63 9.26 -18.64
CA SER A 83 -4.33 9.30 -17.96
C SER A 83 -4.46 9.87 -16.55
N PHE A 84 -3.89 9.15 -15.59
CA PHE A 84 -3.82 9.57 -14.20
C PHE A 84 -2.41 10.06 -13.86
N ASN A 85 -2.35 11.31 -13.40
CA ASN A 85 -1.13 11.98 -12.93
C ASN A 85 -1.34 12.43 -11.50
N GLN A 86 -0.57 11.88 -10.57
CA GLN A 86 -0.64 12.27 -9.17
C GLN A 86 0.65 11.88 -8.46
N GLN A 87 1.02 12.65 -7.46
CA GLN A 87 2.01 12.26 -6.47
C GLN A 87 1.49 12.57 -5.07
N GLY A 88 1.85 11.75 -4.09
CA GLY A 88 1.45 12.02 -2.71
C GLY A 88 1.71 10.86 -1.75
N ILE A 89 1.28 11.06 -0.51
CA ILE A 89 1.36 10.03 0.53
C ILE A 89 0.22 9.05 0.30
N GLY A 90 0.55 7.86 -0.17
CA GLY A 90 -0.41 6.78 -0.37
C GLY A 90 -0.85 6.12 0.93
N ARG A 91 0.06 6.06 1.90
CA ARG A 91 -0.14 5.37 3.17
C ARG A 91 0.80 5.92 4.23
N TRP A 92 0.33 5.93 5.47
CA TRP A 92 1.19 6.00 6.65
C TRP A 92 0.57 5.19 7.79
N PHE A 93 1.39 4.70 8.71
CA PHE A 93 0.90 4.09 9.94
C PHE A 93 1.91 4.25 11.08
N ILE A 94 1.39 4.17 12.29
CA ILE A 94 2.15 3.98 13.53
C ILE A 94 1.53 2.80 14.24
N LYS A 95 2.35 1.85 14.67
CA LYS A 95 1.92 0.66 15.38
C LYS A 95 2.80 0.42 16.59
N LYS A 96 2.23 -0.11 17.67
CA LYS A 96 2.97 -0.63 18.81
C LYS A 96 2.29 -1.88 19.35
N SER A 97 3.09 -2.86 19.72
CA SER A 97 2.64 -4.02 20.48
C SER A 97 3.40 -4.07 21.81
N PHE A 98 2.67 -4.24 22.91
CA PHE A 98 3.22 -4.42 24.24
C PHE A 98 2.45 -5.51 24.99
N SER A 99 3.12 -6.62 25.28
CA SER A 99 2.50 -7.79 25.91
C SER A 99 1.23 -8.20 25.16
N LYS A 100 0.08 -8.18 25.83
CA LYS A 100 -1.23 -8.54 25.27
C LYS A 100 -1.92 -7.41 24.50
N LEU A 101 -1.41 -6.18 24.54
CA LEU A 101 -2.05 -5.00 23.95
C LEU A 101 -1.34 -4.58 22.66
N GLY A 102 -2.13 -4.34 21.61
CA GLY A 102 -1.66 -3.76 20.36
C GLY A 102 -2.44 -2.50 20.00
N PHE A 103 -1.74 -1.50 19.49
CA PHE A 103 -2.31 -0.25 18.97
C PHE A 103 -1.80 0.02 17.56
N GLU A 104 -2.67 0.52 16.70
CA GLU A 104 -2.32 0.97 15.36
C GLU A 104 -3.14 2.22 14.99
N ALA A 105 -2.49 3.19 14.35
CA ALA A 105 -3.10 4.42 13.87
C ALA A 105 -2.64 4.73 12.44
N GLY A 106 -3.52 5.35 11.66
CA GLY A 106 -3.27 5.72 10.27
C GLY A 106 -4.05 4.82 9.31
N PHE A 107 -3.40 4.40 8.23
CA PHE A 107 -3.98 3.51 7.22
C PHE A 107 -3.78 2.04 7.62
N ILE A 108 -4.85 1.46 8.16
CA ILE A 108 -4.86 0.11 8.73
C ILE A 108 -5.23 -0.89 7.65
N TYR A 109 -4.34 -1.87 7.45
CA TYR A 109 -4.54 -3.03 6.59
C TYR A 109 -4.68 -4.28 7.46
N ASP A 110 -5.92 -4.64 7.79
CA ASP A 110 -6.23 -5.83 8.58
C ASP A 110 -7.47 -6.53 8.01
N GLN A 111 -7.56 -7.83 8.25
CA GLN A 111 -8.71 -8.66 7.91
C GLN A 111 -9.43 -9.05 9.21
N ILE A 112 -10.77 -8.90 9.21
CA ILE A 112 -11.60 -9.21 10.37
C ILE A 112 -12.43 -10.46 10.10
N GLY A 113 -12.30 -11.47 10.98
CA GLY A 113 -12.93 -12.78 10.82
C GLY A 113 -12.46 -13.50 9.55
N SER A 114 -13.40 -14.05 8.77
CA SER A 114 -13.13 -14.63 7.45
C SER A 114 -12.86 -13.59 6.36
N GLY A 115 -12.94 -12.29 6.67
CA GLY A 115 -12.88 -11.19 5.71
C GLY A 115 -14.23 -10.77 5.14
N ILE A 116 -15.34 -11.37 5.60
CA ILE A 116 -16.71 -10.97 5.23
C ILE A 116 -17.06 -9.60 5.84
N LEU A 117 -16.62 -9.33 7.07
CA LEU A 117 -16.91 -8.08 7.77
C LEU A 117 -16.06 -6.92 7.24
N TYR A 118 -14.79 -7.18 6.97
CA TYR A 118 -13.85 -6.18 6.44
C TYR A 118 -12.58 -6.86 5.92
N ARG A 119 -12.16 -6.45 4.71
CA ARG A 119 -10.87 -6.82 4.14
C ARG A 119 -10.18 -5.56 3.64
N ALA A 120 -9.25 -5.03 4.44
CA ALA A 120 -8.27 -4.11 3.90
C ALA A 120 -7.16 -4.91 3.23
N TYR A 121 -6.95 -4.66 1.95
CA TYR A 121 -5.93 -5.34 1.17
C TYR A 121 -5.35 -4.38 0.13
N GLU A 122 -4.10 -4.66 -0.20
CA GLU A 122 -3.31 -3.89 -1.14
C GLU A 122 -2.94 -4.82 -2.30
N GLN A 123 -3.41 -4.50 -3.51
CA GLN A 123 -2.99 -5.14 -4.76
C GLN A 123 -2.69 -4.06 -5.78
N ARG A 124 -1.45 -3.56 -5.73
CA ARG A 124 -1.02 -2.37 -6.48
C ARG A 124 -0.98 -2.58 -7.98
N ASN A 125 -0.58 -3.76 -8.44
CA ASN A 125 -0.63 -4.10 -9.87
C ASN A 125 -2.06 -4.06 -10.45
N LEU A 126 -3.09 -4.03 -9.59
CA LEU A 126 -4.49 -3.90 -9.98
C LEU A 126 -5.12 -2.58 -9.53
N GLY A 127 -4.33 -1.64 -8.99
CA GLY A 127 -4.81 -0.35 -8.48
C GLY A 127 -5.64 -0.44 -7.18
N LEU A 128 -5.71 -1.61 -6.55
CA LEU A 128 -6.54 -1.86 -5.37
C LEU A 128 -5.77 -1.48 -4.09
N ASP A 129 -6.35 -0.61 -3.28
CA ASP A 129 -5.77 -0.12 -2.03
C ASP A 129 -6.92 0.20 -1.06
N ASN A 130 -7.50 -0.84 -0.48
CA ASN A 130 -8.57 -0.68 0.50
C ASN A 130 -7.94 -0.66 1.89
N ALA A 131 -8.05 0.48 2.57
CA ALA A 131 -7.51 0.68 3.92
C ALA A 131 -8.55 1.35 4.82
N LEU A 132 -8.47 1.09 6.13
CA LEU A 132 -9.28 1.82 7.11
C LEU A 132 -8.40 2.93 7.64
N TYR A 133 -8.77 4.19 7.40
CA TYR A 133 -8.08 5.32 8.01
C TYR A 133 -8.68 5.58 9.39
N GLY A 134 -7.92 5.31 10.44
CA GLY A 134 -8.38 5.50 11.81
C GLY A 134 -7.48 4.86 12.85
N LEU A 135 -8.11 4.27 13.87
CA LEU A 135 -7.47 3.65 15.02
C LEU A 135 -7.90 2.20 15.15
N LYS A 136 -6.97 1.33 15.58
CA LYS A 136 -7.23 -0.07 15.92
C LYS A 136 -6.56 -0.42 17.24
N LEU A 137 -7.28 -1.18 18.05
CA LEU A 137 -6.83 -1.77 19.29
C LEU A 137 -7.03 -3.28 19.25
N ASN A 138 -6.03 -4.02 19.71
CA ASN A 138 -6.08 -5.47 19.85
C ASN A 138 -5.75 -5.84 21.29
N TYR A 139 -6.46 -6.82 21.85
CA TYR A 139 -6.14 -7.38 23.16
C TYR A 139 -6.21 -8.91 23.15
N ASP A 140 -5.11 -9.54 23.54
CA ASP A 140 -4.99 -11.00 23.65
C ASP A 140 -5.42 -11.45 25.03
N ILE A 141 -6.66 -11.93 25.14
CA ILE A 141 -7.24 -12.40 26.41
C ILE A 141 -6.53 -13.69 26.81
N SER A 142 -6.46 -14.65 25.88
CA SER A 142 -5.77 -15.94 26.00
C SER A 142 -5.13 -16.33 24.65
N PRO A 143 -4.36 -17.43 24.56
CA PRO A 143 -3.80 -17.90 23.29
C PRO A 143 -4.84 -18.12 22.17
N ASP A 144 -6.09 -18.42 22.55
CA ASP A 144 -7.17 -18.73 21.62
C ASP A 144 -8.16 -17.57 21.40
N TRP A 145 -8.13 -16.56 22.29
CA TRP A 145 -9.10 -15.47 22.29
C TRP A 145 -8.43 -14.10 22.15
N ARG A 146 -8.77 -13.41 21.06
CA ARG A 146 -8.34 -12.05 20.74
C ARG A 146 -9.53 -11.14 20.53
N LEU A 147 -9.56 -10.04 21.27
CA LEU A 147 -10.48 -8.93 21.03
C LEU A 147 -9.84 -7.94 20.06
N LYS A 148 -10.56 -7.54 19.02
CA LYS A 148 -10.18 -6.44 18.12
C LYS A 148 -11.26 -5.38 18.14
N ALA A 149 -10.86 -4.12 18.27
CA ALA A 149 -11.73 -2.96 18.15
C ALA A 149 -11.08 -1.96 17.19
N PHE A 150 -11.89 -1.30 16.35
CA PHE A 150 -11.40 -0.33 15.39
C PHE A 150 -12.45 0.76 15.16
N SER A 151 -11.99 1.95 14.80
CA SER A 151 -12.85 3.06 14.44
C SER A 151 -12.13 3.91 13.40
N GLY A 152 -12.84 4.28 12.33
CA GLY A 152 -12.24 5.00 11.22
C GLY A 152 -13.16 5.13 10.03
N LYS A 153 -12.64 5.71 8.96
CA LYS A 153 -13.31 5.81 7.67
C LYS A 153 -12.60 4.93 6.66
N GLN A 154 -13.36 4.22 5.83
CA GLN A 154 -12.77 3.51 4.71
C GLN A 154 -12.14 4.51 3.75
N LYS A 155 -10.92 4.21 3.30
CA LYS A 155 -10.24 4.96 2.25
C LYS A 155 -11.02 4.76 0.95
N ASN A 156 -11.63 5.84 0.45
CA ASN A 156 -12.24 5.83 -0.88
C ASN A 156 -11.17 6.14 -1.92
N ASN A 157 -10.80 5.16 -2.74
CA ASN A 157 -9.85 5.35 -3.85
C ASN A 157 -10.49 5.92 -5.12
N LEU A 158 -11.70 6.48 -5.04
CA LEU A 158 -12.44 6.90 -6.21
C LEU A 158 -13.01 8.29 -6.02
N LYS A 159 -12.13 9.30 -6.05
CA LYS A 159 -12.50 10.60 -6.61
C LYS A 159 -11.34 11.09 -7.47
N PRO A 160 -11.48 11.09 -8.81
CA PRO A 160 -10.65 11.95 -9.63
C PRO A 160 -10.99 13.39 -9.21
N THR A 161 -10.10 14.03 -8.46
CA THR A 161 -10.13 15.48 -8.33
C THR A 161 -9.65 16.04 -9.65
N ASN A 162 -10.60 16.35 -10.53
CA ASN A 162 -10.36 17.19 -11.70
C ASN A 162 -9.87 18.56 -11.20
N HIS A 163 -8.62 18.89 -11.53
CA HIS A 163 -8.15 20.26 -11.60
C HIS A 163 -7.74 20.52 -13.04
#